data_AF-A0A3E0PAZ5-F1
#
_entry.id   AF-A0A3E0PAZ5-F1
#
_cell.length_a   1.000
_cell.length_b   1.000
_cell.length_c   1.000
_cell.angle_alpha   90.00
_cell.angle_beta   90.00
_cell.angle_gamma   90.00
#
_symmetry.space_group_name_H-M   'P 1'
#
loop_
_entity.id
_entity.type
_entity.pdbx_description
1 polymer ?
#
loop_
_entity_poly.entity_id
_entity_poly.type
_entity_poly.pdbx_seq_one_letter_code
_entity_poly.pdbx_strand_id
1 'polypeptide(L)'
;MEIRKAAFELCKSIGSSKEKEALKETFLKISNTSLGLQASSLRLQAFSYLLLHQRRNEISLKPTALKIEELEAKDLESLERFHLLIVELNRRCVSPLTSAKPNCTANVLSPYSAYNLQPLKAKVRSDLITDAELKKFVTCFHSHPQLRTAIDTALSIPATFSSEHYRARVLELDEQIRQVGSKRVPDFITYAVDNELPSSMNRIALRHFGAILGLRASLSILNQLIFMKLFHDKLLSIDSTNTIKLGAYHFGTGTLTVVYQHGGLLVLVDPGDIIVVKHDLLGDYKTYFCRVDTLAPGIPIIMPGEPRYAELREIDDSLNPLARLFSSV
;
A
#
# COMPACT_ATOMS: atom_id res chain seq x y z
N MET A 1 -9.63 -20.71 0.28
CA MET A 1 -8.26 -20.31 0.66
C MET A 1 -8.35 -18.88 1.13
N GLU A 2 -7.82 -18.54 2.31
CA GLU A 2 -7.79 -17.15 2.79
C GLU A 2 -6.86 -16.30 1.90
N ILE A 3 -7.25 -15.05 1.64
CA ILE A 3 -6.53 -14.15 0.73
C ILE A 3 -5.11 -13.87 1.24
N ARG A 4 -4.94 -13.66 2.54
CA ARG A 4 -3.62 -13.50 3.16
C ARG A 4 -2.71 -14.71 2.90
N LYS A 5 -3.23 -15.93 3.06
CA LYS A 5 -2.48 -17.16 2.76
C LYS A 5 -2.09 -17.21 1.27
N ALA A 6 -3.02 -16.85 0.38
CA ALA A 6 -2.76 -16.79 -1.05
C ALA A 6 -1.65 -15.78 -1.39
N ALA A 7 -1.63 -14.62 -0.73
CA ALA A 7 -0.60 -13.60 -0.92
C ALA A 7 0.77 -14.07 -0.45
N PHE A 8 0.85 -14.79 0.67
CA PHE A 8 2.11 -15.38 1.12
C PHE A 8 2.61 -16.47 0.18
N GLU A 9 1.73 -17.30 -0.38
CA GLU A 9 2.12 -18.28 -1.40
C GLU A 9 2.62 -17.59 -2.69
N LEU A 10 1.98 -16.49 -3.11
CA LEU A 10 2.44 -15.66 -4.22
C LEU A 10 3.82 -15.05 -3.94
N CYS A 11 4.04 -14.52 -2.73
CA CYS A 11 5.34 -13.99 -2.32
C CYS A 11 6.40 -15.10 -2.22
N LYS A 12 6.00 -16.31 -1.82
CA LYS A 12 6.91 -17.46 -1.77
C LYS A 12 7.43 -17.82 -3.16
N SER A 13 6.60 -17.75 -4.20
CA SER A 13 7.06 -18.05 -5.57
C SER A 13 8.07 -17.03 -6.10
N ILE A 14 7.93 -15.75 -5.73
CA ILE A 14 8.92 -14.69 -6.04
C ILE A 14 10.31 -15.08 -5.52
N GLY A 15 10.39 -15.72 -4.35
CA GLY A 15 11.64 -16.17 -3.74
C GLY A 15 12.47 -17.11 -4.61
N SER A 16 11.83 -17.83 -5.53
CA SER A 16 12.48 -18.80 -6.43
C SER A 16 12.80 -18.24 -7.82
N SER A 17 12.41 -16.99 -8.10
CA SER A 17 12.57 -16.39 -9.42
C SER A 17 13.99 -15.85 -9.65
N LYS A 18 14.57 -16.14 -10.82
CA LYS A 18 15.88 -15.60 -11.21
C LYS A 18 15.87 -14.08 -11.38
N GLU A 19 14.73 -13.49 -11.71
CA GLU A 19 14.60 -12.04 -11.90
C GLU A 19 14.60 -11.27 -10.57
N LYS A 20 14.32 -11.95 -9.45
CA LYS A 20 14.32 -11.35 -8.10
C LYS A 20 15.66 -10.69 -7.77
N GLU A 21 16.77 -11.41 -7.95
CA GLU A 21 18.09 -10.90 -7.59
C GLU A 21 18.50 -9.72 -8.49
N ALA A 22 18.20 -9.78 -9.79
CA ALA A 22 18.43 -8.66 -10.71
C ALA A 22 17.65 -7.40 -10.32
N LEU A 23 16.35 -7.55 -9.99
CA LEU A 23 15.53 -6.42 -9.51
C LEU A 23 16.05 -5.88 -8.17
N LYS A 24 16.41 -6.76 -7.24
CA LYS A 24 16.98 -6.39 -5.95
C LYS A 24 18.28 -5.61 -6.11
N GLU A 25 19.18 -6.04 -6.99
CA GLU A 25 20.42 -5.32 -7.31
C GLU A 25 20.13 -3.93 -7.87
N THR A 26 19.19 -3.79 -8.81
CA THR A 26 18.75 -2.48 -9.33
C THR A 26 18.25 -1.59 -8.20
N PHE A 27 17.39 -2.10 -7.30
CA PHE A 27 16.90 -1.29 -6.17
C PHE A 27 18.00 -0.91 -5.17
N LEU A 28 18.91 -1.83 -4.82
CA LEU A 28 20.00 -1.55 -3.91
C LEU A 28 20.95 -0.48 -4.49
N LYS A 29 21.25 -0.57 -5.79
CA LYS A 29 22.06 0.42 -6.51
C LYS A 29 21.45 1.83 -6.42
N ILE A 30 20.14 1.96 -6.67
CA ILE A 30 19.46 3.27 -6.69
C ILE A 30 19.04 3.76 -5.30
N SER A 31 18.96 2.89 -4.29
CA SER A 31 18.45 3.24 -2.95
C SER A 31 19.30 4.29 -2.22
N ASN A 32 20.61 4.30 -2.46
CA ASN A 32 21.56 5.20 -1.81
C ASN A 32 21.74 6.56 -2.53
N THR A 33 21.00 6.81 -3.61
CA THR A 33 21.08 8.07 -4.37
C THR A 33 20.05 9.09 -3.89
N SER A 34 20.14 10.33 -4.36
CA SER A 34 19.12 11.36 -4.09
C SER A 34 17.72 10.92 -4.53
N LEU A 35 17.64 10.23 -5.67
CA LEU A 35 16.41 9.60 -6.16
C LEU A 35 15.90 8.56 -5.18
N GLY A 36 16.76 7.65 -4.71
CA GLY A 36 16.38 6.60 -3.76
C GLY A 36 15.83 7.12 -2.44
N LEU A 37 16.47 8.14 -1.87
CA LEU A 37 16.01 8.78 -0.64
C LEU A 37 14.63 9.44 -0.81
N GLN A 38 14.43 10.18 -1.92
CA GLN A 38 13.14 10.81 -2.21
C GLN A 38 12.06 9.78 -2.53
N ALA A 39 12.38 8.74 -3.30
CA ALA A 39 11.46 7.65 -3.66
C ALA A 39 10.96 6.92 -2.41
N SER A 40 11.87 6.62 -1.48
CA SER A 40 11.56 5.99 -0.20
C SER A 40 10.61 6.85 0.65
N SER A 41 10.70 8.19 0.55
CA SER A 41 9.79 9.10 1.24
C SER A 41 8.34 9.06 0.71
N LEU A 42 8.15 8.78 -0.59
CA LEU A 42 6.82 8.68 -1.22
C LEU A 42 6.11 7.37 -0.90
N ARG A 43 6.86 6.29 -0.61
CA ARG A 43 6.33 4.99 -0.18
C ARG A 43 5.36 4.33 -1.17
N LEU A 44 5.66 4.47 -2.45
CA LEU A 44 4.88 3.89 -3.56
C LEU A 44 5.63 2.74 -4.25
N GLN A 45 6.50 2.02 -3.53
CA GLN A 45 7.33 0.94 -4.10
C GLN A 45 8.08 1.42 -5.36
N ALA A 46 8.16 0.60 -6.41
CA ALA A 46 8.78 0.93 -7.69
C ALA A 46 8.19 2.18 -8.37
N PHE A 47 6.89 2.46 -8.15
CA PHE A 47 6.21 3.58 -8.78
C PHE A 47 6.82 4.94 -8.37
N SER A 48 7.31 5.04 -7.13
CA SER A 48 7.96 6.27 -6.64
C SER A 48 9.21 6.64 -7.45
N TYR A 49 10.05 5.66 -7.79
CA TYR A 49 11.24 5.86 -8.63
C TYR A 49 10.86 6.31 -10.04
N LEU A 50 9.85 5.67 -10.65
CA LEU A 50 9.38 6.03 -11.99
C LEU A 50 8.79 7.45 -12.02
N LEU A 51 7.97 7.79 -11.03
CA LEU A 51 7.35 9.11 -10.92
C LEU A 51 8.41 10.21 -10.77
N LEU A 52 9.36 10.03 -9.86
CA LEU A 52 10.42 11.02 -9.61
C LEU A 52 11.37 11.14 -10.80
N HIS A 53 11.70 10.04 -11.47
CA HIS A 53 12.51 10.06 -12.69
C HIS A 53 11.85 10.88 -13.81
N GLN A 54 10.54 10.71 -14.02
CA GLN A 54 9.79 11.48 -15.03
C GLN A 54 9.68 12.96 -14.65
N ARG A 55 9.53 13.28 -13.36
CA ARG A 55 9.38 14.65 -12.85
C ARG A 55 10.68 15.32 -12.43
N ARG A 56 11.85 14.70 -12.69
CA ARG A 56 13.16 15.15 -12.20
C ARG A 56 13.48 16.62 -12.55
N ASN A 57 12.99 17.10 -13.69
CA ASN A 57 13.22 18.48 -14.14
C ASN A 57 12.32 19.51 -13.44
N GLU A 58 11.23 19.06 -12.80
CA GLU A 58 10.29 19.90 -12.05
C GLU A 58 10.70 20.03 -10.58
N ILE A 59 11.52 19.10 -10.08
CA ILE A 59 11.86 19.00 -8.65
C ILE A 59 13.15 19.78 -8.38
N SER A 60 13.00 20.98 -7.82
CA SER A 60 14.12 21.74 -7.27
C SER A 60 14.22 21.49 -5.76
N LEU A 61 15.19 20.66 -5.35
CA LEU A 61 15.54 20.54 -3.94
C LEU A 61 16.30 21.82 -3.55
N LYS A 62 15.67 22.70 -2.76
CA LYS A 62 16.32 23.85 -2.10
C LYS A 62 16.43 23.53 -0.61
N PRO A 63 17.52 23.90 0.09
CA PRO A 63 18.59 24.82 -0.32
C PRO A 63 19.83 24.16 -0.96
N THR A 64 20.00 22.84 -0.84
CA THR A 64 21.06 22.08 -1.52
C THR A 64 20.62 21.73 -2.93
N ALA A 65 21.26 22.29 -3.96
CA ALA A 65 21.03 22.06 -5.38
C ALA A 65 21.29 20.61 -5.86
N LEU A 66 20.86 19.62 -5.08
CA LEU A 66 20.85 18.21 -5.42
C LEU A 66 19.80 18.00 -6.51
N LYS A 67 20.27 17.60 -7.69
CA LYS A 67 19.39 17.15 -8.77
C LYS A 67 19.02 15.69 -8.52
N ILE A 68 17.81 15.33 -8.90
CA ILE A 68 17.42 13.92 -8.99
C ILE A 68 18.15 13.33 -10.21
N GLU A 69 18.96 12.32 -9.96
CA GLU A 69 19.75 11.64 -10.99
C GLU A 69 18.86 10.94 -12.02
N GLU A 70 19.34 10.87 -13.25
CA GLU A 70 18.69 10.07 -14.28
C GLU A 70 18.97 8.58 -14.04
N LEU A 71 17.96 7.74 -14.23
CA LEU A 71 18.14 6.29 -14.15
C LEU A 71 18.81 5.81 -15.43
N GLU A 72 19.75 4.90 -15.30
CA GLU A 72 20.27 4.16 -16.46
C GLU A 72 19.13 3.44 -17.17
N ALA A 73 19.20 3.36 -18.50
CA ALA A 73 18.12 2.79 -19.32
C ALA A 73 17.72 1.36 -18.88
N LYS A 74 18.71 0.54 -18.49
CA LYS A 74 18.48 -0.83 -18.01
C LYS A 74 17.76 -0.88 -16.66
N ASP A 75 18.11 0.03 -15.74
CA ASP A 75 17.46 0.12 -14.43
C ASP A 75 16.03 0.65 -14.59
N LEU A 76 15.84 1.67 -15.43
CA LEU A 76 14.52 2.19 -15.77
C LEU A 76 13.63 1.10 -16.38
N GLU A 77 14.11 0.37 -17.39
CA GLU A 77 13.36 -0.73 -18.00
C GLU A 77 12.97 -1.78 -16.96
N SER A 78 13.89 -2.18 -16.09
CA SER A 78 13.63 -3.18 -15.04
C SER A 78 12.52 -2.73 -14.09
N LEU A 79 12.55 -1.45 -13.66
CA LEU A 79 11.52 -0.85 -12.82
C LEU A 79 10.16 -0.74 -13.54
N GLU A 80 10.15 -0.35 -14.81
CA GLU A 80 8.93 -0.27 -15.61
C GLU A 80 8.29 -1.65 -15.78
N ARG A 81 9.07 -2.68 -16.12
CA ARG A 81 8.60 -4.07 -16.25
C ARG A 81 8.00 -4.59 -14.94
N PHE A 82 8.65 -4.33 -13.81
CA PHE A 82 8.13 -4.70 -12.50
C PHE A 82 6.85 -3.93 -12.15
N HIS A 83 6.77 -2.64 -12.44
CA HIS A 83 5.54 -1.87 -12.22
C HIS A 83 4.38 -2.36 -13.09
N LEU A 84 4.63 -2.72 -14.35
CA LEU A 84 3.63 -3.32 -15.24
C LEU A 84 3.07 -4.63 -14.69
N LEU A 85 3.90 -5.48 -14.09
CA LEU A 85 3.46 -6.70 -13.39
C LEU A 85 2.47 -6.37 -12.27
N ILE A 86 2.81 -5.39 -11.44
CA ILE A 86 1.95 -4.94 -10.32
C ILE A 86 0.63 -4.36 -10.83
N VAL A 87 0.66 -3.49 -11.84
CA VAL A 87 -0.55 -2.91 -12.45
C VAL A 87 -1.43 -4.00 -13.07
N GLU A 88 -0.83 -4.97 -13.75
CA GLU A 88 -1.58 -6.09 -14.32
C GLU A 88 -2.25 -6.95 -13.24
N LEU A 89 -1.53 -7.31 -12.19
CA LEU A 89 -2.08 -8.04 -11.05
C LEU A 89 -3.28 -7.29 -10.44
N ASN A 90 -3.11 -6.01 -10.12
CA ASN A 90 -4.16 -5.17 -9.55
C ASN A 90 -5.40 -5.09 -10.46
N ARG A 91 -5.19 -4.89 -11.76
CA ARG A 91 -6.26 -4.85 -12.77
C ARG A 91 -7.04 -6.17 -12.82
N ARG A 92 -6.34 -7.31 -12.82
CA ARG A 92 -6.97 -8.65 -12.85
C ARG A 92 -7.72 -8.95 -11.53
N CYS A 93 -7.20 -8.51 -10.39
CA CYS A 93 -7.86 -8.66 -9.08
C CYS A 93 -9.22 -7.96 -9.00
N VAL A 94 -9.34 -6.76 -9.58
CA VAL A 94 -10.57 -5.96 -9.50
C VAL A 94 -11.46 -6.04 -10.73
N SER A 95 -11.10 -6.87 -11.72
CA SER A 95 -11.83 -6.97 -12.97
C SER A 95 -13.35 -7.23 -12.81
N PRO A 96 -13.82 -8.07 -11.86
CA PRO A 96 -15.25 -8.30 -11.69
C PRO A 96 -16.04 -7.02 -11.39
N LEU A 97 -15.48 -6.13 -10.54
CA LEU A 97 -16.11 -4.85 -10.22
C LEU A 97 -16.09 -3.90 -11.42
N THR A 98 -14.97 -3.84 -12.16
CA THR A 98 -14.89 -2.99 -13.37
C THR A 98 -15.87 -3.45 -14.46
N SER A 99 -16.17 -4.76 -14.53
CA SER A 99 -17.19 -5.30 -15.43
C SER A 99 -18.60 -4.96 -14.96
N ALA A 100 -18.87 -5.05 -13.65
CA ALA A 100 -20.18 -4.73 -13.08
C ALA A 100 -20.48 -3.22 -13.06
N LYS A 101 -19.46 -2.38 -12.92
CA LYS A 101 -19.56 -0.90 -12.89
C LYS A 101 -18.43 -0.29 -13.73
N PRO A 102 -18.61 -0.13 -15.06
CA PRO A 102 -17.57 0.35 -15.98
C PRO A 102 -16.96 1.71 -15.62
N ASN A 103 -17.73 2.59 -14.98
CA ASN A 103 -17.24 3.89 -14.53
C ASN A 103 -16.30 3.80 -13.31
N CYS A 104 -16.36 2.72 -12.52
CA CYS A 104 -15.40 2.42 -11.47
C CYS A 104 -14.18 1.68 -12.09
N THR A 105 -13.40 2.41 -12.89
CA THR A 105 -12.30 1.85 -13.68
C THR A 105 -11.19 1.25 -12.80
N ALA A 106 -10.34 0.41 -13.38
CA ALA A 106 -9.15 -0.10 -12.68
C ALA A 106 -8.24 1.03 -12.16
N ASN A 107 -8.25 2.20 -12.82
CA ASN A 107 -7.52 3.36 -12.33
C ASN A 107 -8.14 3.92 -11.04
N VAL A 108 -9.47 3.99 -10.92
CA VAL A 108 -10.15 4.35 -9.66
C VAL A 108 -9.80 3.39 -8.52
N LEU A 109 -9.52 2.13 -8.83
CA LEU A 109 -9.18 1.09 -7.85
C LEU A 109 -7.67 0.95 -7.61
N SER A 110 -6.84 1.64 -8.39
CA SER A 110 -5.38 1.56 -8.28
C SER A 110 -4.87 2.36 -7.08
N PRO A 111 -4.03 1.78 -6.19
CA PRO A 111 -3.37 2.53 -5.12
C PRO A 111 -2.59 3.76 -5.62
N TYR A 112 -2.22 3.78 -6.91
CA TYR A 112 -1.43 4.85 -7.54
C TYR A 112 -2.28 5.94 -8.20
N SER A 113 -3.62 5.87 -8.13
CA SER A 113 -4.53 6.75 -8.89
C SER A 113 -4.46 8.24 -8.55
N ALA A 114 -3.85 8.59 -7.42
CA ALA A 114 -3.62 9.97 -7.00
C ALA A 114 -2.48 10.64 -7.79
N TYR A 115 -1.67 9.84 -8.50
CA TYR A 115 -0.46 10.28 -9.16
C TYR A 115 -0.60 10.13 -10.68
N ASN A 116 -0.15 11.14 -11.40
CA ASN A 116 -0.12 11.11 -12.86
C ASN A 116 1.26 10.63 -13.31
N LEU A 117 1.34 9.38 -13.77
CA LEU A 117 2.52 8.83 -14.41
C LEU A 117 2.31 8.85 -15.93
N GLN A 118 3.30 9.35 -16.66
CA GLN A 118 3.29 9.27 -18.12
C GLN A 118 3.40 7.80 -18.57
N PRO A 119 2.86 7.45 -19.75
CA PRO A 119 2.92 6.08 -20.26
C PRO A 119 4.35 5.51 -20.26
N LEU A 120 4.48 4.27 -19.79
CA LEU A 120 5.75 3.56 -19.72
C LEU A 120 6.24 3.14 -21.12
N LYS A 121 7.57 3.07 -21.27
CA LYS A 121 8.19 2.62 -22.52
C LYS A 121 8.13 1.09 -22.65
N ALA A 122 8.41 0.38 -21.56
CA ALA A 122 8.30 -1.07 -21.49
C ALA A 122 6.91 -1.53 -21.95
N LYS A 123 6.88 -2.60 -22.75
CA LYS A 123 5.65 -3.22 -23.26
C LYS A 123 5.35 -4.59 -22.66
N VAL A 124 6.37 -5.20 -22.07
CA VAL A 124 6.29 -6.52 -21.44
C VAL A 124 6.48 -6.32 -19.96
N ARG A 125 5.72 -7.06 -19.15
CA ARG A 125 5.92 -7.07 -17.70
C ARG A 125 7.13 -7.92 -17.30
N SER A 126 7.47 -7.87 -16.02
CA SER A 126 8.41 -8.79 -15.40
C SER A 126 7.83 -10.22 -15.33
N ASP A 127 8.72 -11.21 -15.45
CA ASP A 127 8.46 -12.64 -15.31
C ASP A 127 8.64 -13.13 -13.86
N LEU A 128 8.79 -12.20 -12.90
CA LEU A 128 8.95 -12.47 -11.47
C LEU A 128 7.84 -13.38 -10.91
N ILE A 129 6.64 -13.26 -11.47
CA ILE A 129 5.46 -14.08 -11.15
C ILE A 129 4.89 -14.65 -12.44
N THR A 130 4.70 -15.97 -12.47
CA THR A 130 4.12 -16.66 -13.64
C THR A 130 2.62 -16.34 -13.81
N ASP A 131 2.09 -16.50 -15.01
CA ASP A 131 0.64 -16.34 -15.23
C ASP A 131 -0.21 -17.34 -14.43
N ALA A 132 0.31 -18.54 -14.18
CA ALA A 132 -0.37 -19.55 -13.36
C ALA A 132 -0.52 -19.10 -11.89
N GLU A 133 0.55 -18.55 -11.32
CA GLU A 133 0.55 -18.02 -9.95
C GLU A 133 -0.32 -16.77 -9.82
N LEU A 134 -0.23 -15.85 -10.79
CA LEU A 134 -1.12 -14.70 -10.86
C LEU A 134 -2.59 -15.14 -10.92
N LYS A 135 -2.94 -16.07 -11.82
CA LYS A 135 -4.31 -16.57 -11.96
C LYS A 135 -4.80 -17.21 -10.66
N LYS A 136 -3.96 -18.02 -9.99
CA LYS A 136 -4.30 -18.65 -8.71
C LYS A 136 -4.62 -17.60 -7.64
N PHE A 137 -3.79 -16.57 -7.51
CA PHE A 137 -4.04 -15.50 -6.55
C PHE A 137 -5.28 -14.68 -6.91
N VAL A 138 -5.42 -14.27 -8.18
CA VAL A 138 -6.57 -13.48 -8.67
C VAL A 138 -7.89 -14.18 -8.39
N THR A 139 -7.99 -15.49 -8.67
CA THR A 139 -9.19 -16.29 -8.35
C THR A 139 -9.49 -16.27 -6.85
N CYS A 140 -8.47 -16.31 -6.00
CA CYS A 140 -8.66 -16.18 -4.55
C CYS A 140 -9.12 -14.77 -4.17
N PHE A 141 -8.53 -13.73 -4.75
CA PHE A 141 -8.89 -12.34 -4.48
C PHE A 141 -10.32 -12.02 -4.91
N HIS A 142 -10.87 -12.69 -5.92
CA HIS A 142 -12.28 -12.53 -6.31
C HIS A 142 -13.27 -12.93 -5.21
N SER A 143 -12.84 -13.64 -4.17
CA SER A 143 -13.63 -13.91 -2.95
C SER A 143 -13.56 -12.80 -1.89
N HIS A 144 -12.89 -11.68 -2.16
CA HIS A 144 -12.70 -10.59 -1.19
C HIS A 144 -14.05 -9.98 -0.75
N PRO A 145 -14.34 -9.87 0.57
CA PRO A 145 -15.63 -9.37 1.07
C PRO A 145 -15.99 -7.96 0.57
N GLN A 146 -14.99 -7.08 0.47
CA GLN A 146 -15.18 -5.73 -0.08
C GLN A 146 -15.45 -5.74 -1.59
N LEU A 147 -14.96 -6.74 -2.35
CA LEU A 147 -15.28 -6.85 -3.77
C LEU A 147 -16.76 -7.19 -3.96
N ARG A 148 -17.23 -8.16 -3.18
CA ARG A 148 -18.65 -8.52 -3.13
C ARG A 148 -19.50 -7.31 -2.72
N THR A 149 -19.13 -6.63 -1.63
CA THR A 149 -19.87 -5.45 -1.15
C THR A 149 -19.95 -4.34 -2.19
N ALA A 150 -18.83 -4.04 -2.87
CA ALA A 150 -18.80 -3.03 -3.93
C ALA A 150 -19.71 -3.39 -5.12
N ILE A 151 -19.75 -4.68 -5.50
CA ILE A 151 -20.62 -5.18 -6.58
C ILE A 151 -22.10 -5.13 -6.14
N ASP A 152 -22.42 -5.63 -4.95
CA ASP A 152 -23.80 -5.71 -4.43
C ASP A 152 -24.43 -4.30 -4.32
N THR A 153 -23.61 -3.29 -3.99
CA THR A 153 -24.05 -1.90 -3.88
C THR A 153 -23.96 -1.11 -5.19
N ALA A 154 -23.35 -1.65 -6.25
CA ALA A 154 -23.04 -0.91 -7.48
C ALA A 154 -24.29 -0.40 -8.23
N LEU A 155 -25.39 -1.15 -8.17
CA LEU A 155 -26.67 -0.80 -8.81
C LEU A 155 -27.38 0.36 -8.12
N SER A 156 -27.17 0.52 -6.81
CA SER A 156 -27.75 1.61 -6.03
C SER A 156 -27.00 2.93 -6.22
N ILE A 157 -25.77 2.91 -6.74
CA ILE A 157 -25.00 4.12 -7.01
C ILE A 157 -25.38 4.70 -8.38
N PRO A 158 -25.64 6.03 -8.48
CA PRO A 158 -26.05 6.65 -9.73
C PRO A 158 -25.15 6.26 -10.91
N ALA A 159 -25.75 5.83 -12.02
CA ALA A 159 -25.02 5.50 -13.25
C ALA A 159 -24.31 6.72 -13.86
N THR A 160 -24.76 7.92 -13.52
CA THR A 160 -24.18 9.21 -13.96
C THR A 160 -22.83 9.51 -13.32
N PHE A 161 -22.41 8.77 -12.30
CA PHE A 161 -21.09 8.98 -11.69
C PHE A 161 -20.00 8.58 -12.68
N SER A 162 -19.21 9.57 -13.10
CA SER A 162 -18.06 9.38 -13.98
C SER A 162 -16.89 8.75 -13.22
N SER A 163 -15.89 8.25 -13.96
CA SER A 163 -14.65 7.74 -13.35
C SER A 163 -13.93 8.81 -12.51
N GLU A 164 -14.00 10.09 -12.90
CA GLU A 164 -13.39 11.17 -12.14
C GLU A 164 -14.16 11.46 -10.85
N HIS A 165 -15.50 11.37 -10.88
CA HIS A 165 -16.32 11.47 -9.66
C HIS A 165 -15.97 10.38 -8.66
N TYR A 166 -15.87 9.13 -9.14
CA TYR A 166 -15.41 8.00 -8.35
C TYR A 166 -14.04 8.24 -7.74
N ARG A 167 -13.08 8.68 -8.55
CA ARG A 167 -11.71 8.98 -8.10
C ARG A 167 -11.70 10.04 -7.01
N ALA A 168 -12.40 11.15 -7.23
CA ALA A 168 -12.46 12.25 -6.28
C ALA A 168 -13.04 11.81 -4.93
N ARG A 169 -14.17 11.10 -4.92
CA ARG A 169 -14.81 10.61 -3.69
C ARG A 169 -13.96 9.65 -2.90
N VAL A 170 -13.29 8.73 -3.59
CA VAL A 170 -12.43 7.74 -2.92
C VAL A 170 -11.19 8.39 -2.32
N LEU A 171 -10.59 9.36 -3.02
CA LEU A 171 -9.44 10.11 -2.49
C LEU A 171 -9.82 11.04 -1.33
N GLU A 172 -11.00 11.66 -1.40
CA GLU A 172 -11.56 12.46 -0.30
C GLU A 172 -11.75 11.61 0.97
N LEU A 173 -12.35 10.42 0.84
CA LEU A 173 -12.53 9.49 1.96
C LEU A 173 -11.19 9.00 2.53
N ASP A 174 -10.23 8.66 1.66
CA ASP A 174 -8.89 8.24 2.08
C ASP A 174 -8.19 9.34 2.90
N GLU A 175 -8.26 10.59 2.44
CA GLU A 175 -7.69 11.74 3.15
C GLU A 175 -8.35 11.96 4.51
N GLN A 176 -9.69 11.91 4.58
CA GLN A 176 -10.42 12.05 5.84
C GLN A 176 -10.05 10.95 6.86
N ILE A 177 -9.89 9.70 6.41
CA ILE A 177 -9.44 8.59 7.26
C ILE A 177 -7.99 8.80 7.72
N ARG A 178 -7.11 9.28 6.84
CA ARG A 178 -5.71 9.55 7.19
C ARG A 178 -5.59 10.68 8.23
N GLN A 179 -6.40 11.73 8.13
CA GLN A 179 -6.37 12.87 9.06
C GLN A 179 -6.79 12.49 10.49
N VAL A 180 -7.68 11.52 10.64
CA VAL A 180 -8.21 11.09 11.95
C VAL A 180 -7.27 10.10 12.67
N GLY A 181 -6.36 9.43 11.93
CA GLY A 181 -5.37 8.48 12.48
C GLY A 181 -5.83 7.02 12.42
N SER A 182 -4.97 6.07 12.86
CA SER A 182 -5.25 4.64 12.69
C SER A 182 -6.11 4.02 13.80
N LYS A 183 -6.23 4.70 14.94
CA LYS A 183 -6.99 4.24 16.11
C LYS A 183 -8.39 4.85 16.23
N ARG A 184 -8.79 5.72 15.30
CA ARG A 184 -10.03 6.48 15.38
C ARG A 184 -10.87 6.26 14.13
N VAL A 185 -12.19 6.30 14.30
CA VAL A 185 -13.17 6.28 13.22
C VAL A 185 -13.58 7.73 12.93
N PRO A 186 -13.54 8.18 11.66
CA PRO A 186 -14.05 9.51 11.31
C PRO A 186 -15.52 9.72 11.71
N ASP A 187 -15.84 10.92 12.21
CA ASP A 187 -17.18 11.24 12.75
C ASP A 187 -18.31 11.03 11.74
N PHE A 188 -18.06 11.25 10.44
CA PHE A 188 -19.07 11.03 9.41
C PHE A 188 -19.46 9.55 9.25
N ILE A 189 -18.53 8.62 9.52
CA ILE A 189 -18.80 7.18 9.52
C ILE A 189 -19.66 6.84 10.72
N THR A 190 -19.27 7.31 11.91
CA THR A 190 -20.02 7.12 13.16
C THR A 190 -21.43 7.68 13.01
N TYR A 191 -21.57 8.90 12.49
CA TYR A 191 -22.87 9.54 12.24
C TYR A 191 -23.75 8.70 11.32
N ALA A 192 -23.22 8.22 10.19
CA ALA A 192 -23.96 7.39 9.24
C ALA A 192 -24.40 6.05 9.84
N VAL A 193 -23.60 5.44 10.71
CA VAL A 193 -23.95 4.18 11.38
C VAL A 193 -25.05 4.40 12.42
N ASP A 194 -24.93 5.45 13.23
CA ASP A 194 -25.79 5.66 14.40
C ASP A 194 -27.10 6.37 14.07
N ASN A 195 -27.12 7.22 13.03
CA ASN A 195 -28.25 8.13 12.76
C ASN A 195 -28.97 7.87 11.43
N GLU A 196 -28.41 7.04 10.54
CA GLU A 196 -29.05 6.74 9.26
C GLU A 196 -29.58 5.31 9.17
N LEU A 197 -30.75 5.18 8.53
CA LEU A 197 -31.32 3.88 8.22
C LEU A 197 -30.38 3.06 7.33
N PRO A 198 -30.26 1.73 7.51
CA PRO A 198 -29.46 0.85 6.66
C PRO A 198 -29.73 0.99 5.14
N SER A 199 -30.95 1.37 4.77
CA SER A 199 -31.39 1.58 3.39
C SER A 199 -31.21 3.02 2.89
N SER A 200 -30.65 3.94 3.68
CA SER A 200 -30.41 5.31 3.25
C SER A 200 -29.40 5.32 2.09
N MET A 201 -29.59 6.23 1.13
CA MET A 201 -28.65 6.37 0.02
C MET A 201 -27.24 6.77 0.48
N ASN A 202 -27.16 7.55 1.56
CA ASN A 202 -25.89 7.96 2.16
C ASN A 202 -25.14 6.76 2.76
N ARG A 203 -25.80 5.88 3.50
CA ARG A 203 -25.20 4.67 4.06
C ARG A 203 -24.82 3.65 2.98
N ILE A 204 -25.65 3.50 1.95
CA ILE A 204 -25.32 2.68 0.78
C ILE A 204 -24.10 3.24 0.03
N ALA A 205 -24.03 4.56 -0.18
CA ALA A 205 -22.90 5.22 -0.81
C ALA A 205 -21.62 5.06 0.03
N LEU A 206 -21.71 5.28 1.35
CA LEU A 206 -20.60 5.08 2.27
C LEU A 206 -20.09 3.64 2.22
N ARG A 207 -21.00 2.65 2.24
CA ARG A 207 -20.65 1.23 2.12
C ARG A 207 -19.98 0.91 0.79
N HIS A 208 -20.47 1.48 -0.32
CA HIS A 208 -19.89 1.29 -1.65
C HIS A 208 -18.48 1.88 -1.76
N PHE A 209 -18.31 3.16 -1.42
CA PHE A 209 -17.01 3.82 -1.51
C PHE A 209 -16.03 3.32 -0.45
N GLY A 210 -16.51 2.98 0.74
CA GLY A 210 -15.72 2.31 1.78
C GLY A 210 -15.21 0.95 1.32
N ALA A 211 -16.03 0.18 0.59
CA ALA A 211 -15.59 -1.07 -0.01
C ALA A 211 -14.54 -0.87 -1.12
N ILE A 212 -14.71 0.12 -1.99
CA ILE A 212 -13.70 0.50 -2.99
C ILE A 212 -12.38 0.91 -2.31
N LEU A 213 -12.46 1.70 -1.24
CA LEU A 213 -11.29 2.12 -0.48
C LEU A 213 -10.61 0.93 0.22
N GLY A 214 -11.40 0.01 0.79
CA GLY A 214 -10.89 -1.24 1.36
C GLY A 214 -10.16 -2.09 0.32
N LEU A 215 -10.70 -2.22 -0.89
CA LEU A 215 -10.02 -2.93 -2.00
C LEU A 215 -8.70 -2.25 -2.38
N ARG A 216 -8.69 -0.92 -2.51
CA ARG A 216 -7.46 -0.15 -2.78
C ARG A 216 -6.41 -0.39 -1.70
N ALA A 217 -6.82 -0.37 -0.43
CA ALA A 217 -5.93 -0.63 0.69
C ALA A 217 -5.38 -2.06 0.63
N SER A 218 -6.21 -3.08 0.37
CA SER A 218 -5.78 -4.46 0.20
C SER A 218 -4.78 -4.65 -0.95
N LEU A 219 -5.02 -4.00 -2.09
CA LEU A 219 -4.06 -4.00 -3.21
C LEU A 219 -2.75 -3.30 -2.82
N SER A 220 -2.81 -2.20 -2.08
CA SER A 220 -1.61 -1.52 -1.58
C SER A 220 -0.79 -2.42 -0.64
N ILE A 221 -1.44 -3.16 0.24
CA ILE A 221 -0.80 -4.15 1.11
C ILE A 221 -0.15 -5.26 0.28
N LEU A 222 -0.86 -5.80 -0.70
CA LEU A 222 -0.32 -6.82 -1.61
C LEU A 222 0.92 -6.33 -2.36
N ASN A 223 0.85 -5.12 -2.94
CA ASN A 223 1.97 -4.52 -3.67
C ASN A 223 3.19 -4.33 -2.76
N GLN A 224 2.97 -3.88 -1.52
CA GLN A 224 4.03 -3.74 -0.53
C GLN A 224 4.64 -5.10 -0.15
N LEU A 225 3.84 -6.16 0.02
CA LEU A 225 4.37 -7.50 0.30
C LEU A 225 5.24 -8.03 -0.84
N ILE A 226 4.80 -7.85 -2.08
CA ILE A 226 5.59 -8.24 -3.26
C ILE A 226 6.91 -7.46 -3.30
N PHE A 227 6.87 -6.15 -3.04
CA PHE A 227 8.06 -5.30 -3.00
C PHE A 227 9.02 -5.70 -1.87
N MET A 228 8.53 -5.89 -0.64
CA MET A 228 9.34 -6.31 0.51
C MET A 228 10.00 -7.67 0.27
N LYS A 229 9.32 -8.58 -0.43
CA LYS A 229 9.86 -9.91 -0.74
C LYS A 229 11.08 -9.88 -1.67
N LEU A 230 11.33 -8.78 -2.38
CA LEU A 230 12.58 -8.59 -3.13
C LEU A 230 13.79 -8.53 -2.19
N PHE A 231 13.64 -7.95 -1.00
CA PHE A 231 14.75 -7.70 -0.07
C PHE A 231 14.78 -8.67 1.10
N HIS A 232 13.60 -9.10 1.57
CA HIS A 232 13.45 -9.87 2.79
C HIS A 232 12.73 -11.19 2.52
N ASP A 233 13.33 -12.30 2.96
CA ASP A 233 12.68 -13.61 2.79
C ASP A 233 11.58 -13.87 3.80
N LYS A 234 11.62 -13.18 4.94
CA LYS A 234 10.64 -13.25 6.02
C LYS A 234 10.21 -11.84 6.37
N LEU A 235 8.94 -11.70 6.75
CA LEU A 235 8.45 -10.48 7.36
C LEU A 235 9.09 -10.27 8.72
N LEU A 236 9.29 -9.01 9.04
CA LEU A 236 9.74 -8.59 10.34
C LEU A 236 8.76 -9.06 11.42
N SER A 237 9.28 -9.63 12.52
CA SER A 237 8.46 -10.02 13.67
C SER A 237 8.93 -9.29 14.91
N ILE A 238 8.06 -8.49 15.50
CA ILE A 238 8.30 -7.83 16.79
C ILE A 238 7.54 -8.55 17.90
N ASP A 239 8.16 -8.66 19.06
CA ASP A 239 7.61 -9.25 20.28
C ASP A 239 8.16 -8.52 21.52
N SER A 240 7.68 -8.88 22.70
CA SER A 240 8.10 -8.27 23.97
C SER A 240 9.58 -8.50 24.31
N THR A 241 10.25 -9.46 23.65
CA THR A 241 11.64 -9.85 23.94
C THR A 241 12.65 -9.20 23.00
N ASN A 242 12.21 -8.76 21.81
CA ASN A 242 13.07 -8.18 20.79
C ASN A 242 12.84 -6.68 20.58
N THR A 243 11.77 -6.11 21.16
CA THR A 243 11.45 -4.69 21.06
C THR A 243 12.25 -3.88 22.08
N ILE A 244 13.19 -3.04 21.62
CA ILE A 244 13.96 -2.15 22.50
C ILE A 244 13.12 -0.90 22.84
N LYS A 245 12.49 -0.28 21.83
CA LYS A 245 11.68 0.94 22.01
C LYS A 245 10.76 1.18 20.81
N LEU A 246 9.48 1.45 21.07
CA LEU A 246 8.53 2.00 20.10
C LEU A 246 8.51 3.53 20.27
N GLY A 247 8.91 4.30 19.26
CA GLY A 247 8.94 5.76 19.33
C GLY A 247 9.87 6.42 18.31
N ALA A 248 9.84 7.76 18.26
CA ALA A 248 10.64 8.54 17.32
C ALA A 248 12.13 8.52 17.68
N TYR A 249 12.98 8.14 16.72
CA TYR A 249 14.44 8.24 16.83
C TYR A 249 15.00 9.21 15.78
N HIS A 250 16.02 9.98 16.17
CA HIS A 250 16.81 10.85 15.28
C HIS A 250 18.11 10.15 14.87
N PHE A 251 18.27 9.83 13.59
CA PHE A 251 19.57 9.49 13.02
C PHE A 251 19.75 10.24 11.70
N GLY A 252 20.61 11.26 11.73
CA GLY A 252 21.38 11.81 10.61
C GLY A 252 20.64 12.45 9.44
N THR A 253 19.61 11.82 8.88
CA THR A 253 18.92 12.25 7.65
C THR A 253 17.48 11.73 7.55
N GLY A 254 16.98 10.99 8.54
CA GLY A 254 15.62 10.45 8.55
C GLY A 254 15.15 10.11 9.96
N THR A 255 13.83 10.12 10.15
CA THR A 255 13.18 9.82 11.43
C THR A 255 12.60 8.43 11.45
N LEU A 256 13.11 7.66 12.42
CA LEU A 256 12.95 6.22 12.59
C LEU A 256 11.75 5.94 13.49
N THR A 257 11.00 4.87 13.21
CA THR A 257 9.71 4.61 13.85
C THR A 257 9.72 3.42 14.82
N VAL A 258 10.43 2.34 14.50
CA VAL A 258 10.64 1.21 15.43
C VAL A 258 12.09 0.78 15.38
N VAL A 259 12.71 0.66 16.55
CA VAL A 259 14.06 0.13 16.73
C VAL A 259 13.93 -1.14 17.57
N TYR A 260 14.29 -2.27 16.99
CA TYR A 260 14.24 -3.56 17.68
C TYR A 260 15.55 -4.33 17.46
N GLN A 261 15.94 -5.13 18.44
CA GLN A 261 17.18 -5.91 18.42
C GLN A 261 16.83 -7.34 18.02
N HIS A 262 17.26 -7.77 16.83
CA HIS A 262 17.20 -9.17 16.45
C HIS A 262 18.61 -9.73 16.35
N GLY A 263 18.97 -10.67 17.22
CA GLY A 263 20.30 -11.30 17.19
C GLY A 263 21.46 -10.31 17.34
N GLY A 264 21.26 -9.21 18.07
CA GLY A 264 22.28 -8.17 18.27
C GLY A 264 22.26 -7.05 17.21
N LEU A 265 21.51 -7.18 16.13
CA LEU A 265 21.40 -6.17 15.07
C LEU A 265 20.22 -5.24 15.30
N LEU A 266 20.47 -3.95 15.08
CA LEU A 266 19.46 -2.91 15.11
C LEU A 266 18.74 -2.89 13.76
N VAL A 267 17.45 -3.21 13.75
CA VAL A 267 16.65 -3.23 12.52
C VAL A 267 15.58 -2.14 12.60
N LEU A 268 15.46 -1.41 11.48
CA LEU A 268 14.63 -0.23 11.35
C LEU A 268 13.33 -0.58 10.63
N VAL A 269 12.23 0.03 11.06
CA VAL A 269 10.92 -0.10 10.40
C VAL A 269 10.46 1.28 9.98
N ASP A 270 10.08 1.40 8.72
CA ASP A 270 9.58 2.63 8.14
C ASP A 270 8.05 2.59 8.00
N PRO A 271 7.36 3.73 8.08
CA PRO A 271 5.93 3.73 7.80
C PRO A 271 5.65 3.34 6.35
N GLY A 272 4.62 2.52 6.15
CA GLY A 272 4.37 1.77 4.92
C GLY A 272 4.78 0.30 5.03
N ASP A 273 5.73 -0.03 5.91
CA ASP A 273 6.14 -1.42 6.11
C ASP A 273 5.05 -2.26 6.74
N ILE A 274 5.12 -3.56 6.44
CA ILE A 274 4.24 -4.56 6.99
C ILE A 274 5.03 -5.47 7.91
N ILE A 275 4.58 -5.57 9.16
CA ILE A 275 5.25 -6.30 10.22
C ILE A 275 4.29 -7.30 10.87
N VAL A 276 4.87 -8.26 11.57
CA VAL A 276 4.19 -9.23 12.41
C VAL A 276 4.41 -8.83 13.86
N VAL A 277 3.34 -8.68 14.63
CA VAL A 277 3.39 -8.39 16.06
C VAL A 277 2.97 -9.64 16.82
N LYS A 278 3.85 -10.18 17.66
CA LYS A 278 3.51 -11.28 18.56
C LYS A 278 3.31 -10.72 19.94
N HIS A 279 2.10 -10.89 20.46
CA HIS A 279 1.75 -10.50 21.82
C HIS A 279 1.54 -11.75 22.66
N ASP A 280 2.30 -11.87 23.74
CA ASP A 280 2.08 -12.88 24.77
C ASP A 280 1.07 -12.31 25.77
N LEU A 281 -0.15 -12.84 25.78
CA LEU A 281 -1.14 -12.57 26.81
C LEU A 281 -1.37 -13.88 27.56
N LEU A 282 -0.74 -14.01 28.73
CA LEU A 282 -0.99 -15.11 29.67
C LEU A 282 -0.76 -16.52 29.07
N GLY A 283 0.20 -16.68 28.15
CA GLY A 283 0.54 -17.98 27.55
C GLY A 283 -0.13 -18.29 26.21
N ASP A 284 -1.09 -17.47 25.75
CA ASP A 284 -1.66 -17.54 24.41
C ASP A 284 -0.99 -16.51 23.49
N TYR A 285 -0.11 -16.99 22.60
CA TYR A 285 0.55 -16.14 21.61
C TYR A 285 -0.44 -15.71 20.52
N LYS A 286 -0.88 -14.44 20.57
CA LYS A 286 -1.61 -13.82 19.46
C LYS A 286 -0.64 -13.15 18.49
N THR A 287 -0.79 -13.50 17.21
CA THR A 287 0.00 -12.90 16.12
C THR A 287 -0.89 -11.95 15.34
N TYR A 288 -0.52 -10.68 15.30
CA TYR A 288 -1.19 -9.65 14.52
C TYR A 288 -0.35 -9.28 13.31
N PHE A 289 -1.03 -9.03 12.20
CA PHE A 289 -0.41 -8.54 10.99
C PHE A 289 -0.69 -7.05 10.89
N CYS A 290 0.34 -6.21 10.83
CA CYS A 290 0.18 -4.77 10.97
C CYS A 290 0.92 -4.00 9.89
N ARG A 291 0.29 -2.94 9.40
CA ARG A 291 0.94 -1.86 8.65
C ARG A 291 1.42 -0.79 9.62
N VAL A 292 2.59 -0.24 9.39
CA VAL A 292 3.08 0.94 10.11
C VAL A 292 2.55 2.20 9.41
N ASP A 293 1.74 2.99 10.09
CA ASP A 293 1.16 4.24 9.59
C ASP A 293 1.79 5.47 10.26
N THR A 294 1.86 6.60 9.56
CA THR A 294 2.36 7.86 10.13
C THR A 294 1.24 8.64 10.81
N LEU A 295 1.51 9.24 11.98
CA LEU A 295 0.52 9.97 12.78
C LEU A 295 0.25 11.42 12.35
N ALA A 296 1.04 12.00 11.44
CA ALA A 296 0.91 13.40 11.04
C ALA A 296 0.53 13.57 9.56
N PRO A 297 -0.56 14.30 9.23
CA PRO A 297 -0.83 14.75 7.87
C PRO A 297 0.00 16.02 7.57
N GLY A 298 0.52 16.13 6.35
CA GLY A 298 0.60 17.45 5.71
C GLY A 298 1.83 18.34 5.97
N ILE A 299 3.03 17.82 6.20
CA ILE A 299 4.25 18.63 5.97
C ILE A 299 4.93 18.15 4.68
N PRO A 300 4.75 18.87 3.55
CA PRO A 300 5.34 18.50 2.26
C PRO A 300 6.85 18.77 2.18
N ILE A 301 7.45 19.35 3.22
CA ILE A 301 8.88 19.66 3.29
C ILE A 301 9.40 19.23 4.65
N ILE A 302 9.96 18.03 4.70
CA ILE A 302 10.58 17.45 5.89
C ILE A 302 11.84 18.26 6.18
N MET A 303 11.85 19.01 7.28
CA MET A 303 13.12 19.46 7.84
C MET A 303 13.84 18.26 8.46
N PRO A 304 15.14 18.05 8.19
CA PRO A 304 15.93 17.05 8.90
C PRO A 304 15.84 17.29 10.41
N GLY A 305 15.34 16.31 11.18
CA GLY A 305 15.37 16.35 12.64
C GLY A 305 14.04 16.42 13.39
N GLU A 306 12.85 16.43 12.74
CA GLU A 306 11.57 16.41 13.49
C GLU A 306 11.04 14.99 13.77
N PRO A 307 10.70 14.64 15.03
CA PRO A 307 10.29 13.28 15.39
C PRO A 307 9.01 12.87 14.68
N ARG A 308 9.02 11.71 14.01
CA ARG A 308 7.81 11.10 13.43
C ARG A 308 7.20 10.11 14.40
N TYR A 309 5.93 10.31 14.70
CA TYR A 309 5.13 9.32 15.39
C TYR A 309 4.50 8.37 14.37
N ALA A 310 4.36 7.10 14.77
CA ALA A 310 3.66 6.12 13.98
C ALA A 310 2.74 5.27 14.82
N GLU A 311 1.82 4.62 14.13
CA GLU A 311 0.88 3.68 14.72
C GLU A 311 0.87 2.40 13.93
N LEU A 312 0.48 1.33 14.61
CA LEU A 312 0.27 0.03 13.98
C LEU A 312 -1.22 -0.11 13.65
N ARG A 313 -1.51 -0.26 12.36
CA ARG A 313 -2.85 -0.56 11.87
C ARG A 313 -2.93 -2.05 11.53
N GLU A 314 -3.81 -2.76 12.22
CA GLU A 314 -4.04 -4.18 11.97
C GLU A 314 -4.61 -4.44 10.58
N ILE A 315 -4.15 -5.51 9.95
CA ILE A 315 -4.54 -6.00 8.62
C ILE A 315 -5.28 -7.32 8.82
N ASP A 316 -6.49 -7.43 8.26
CA ASP A 316 -7.29 -8.65 8.36
C ASP A 316 -6.82 -9.76 7.40
N ASP A 317 -7.54 -10.90 7.41
CA ASP A 317 -7.24 -12.06 6.56
C ASP A 317 -7.52 -11.80 5.05
N SER A 318 -8.24 -10.72 4.74
CA SER A 318 -8.50 -10.22 3.39
C SER A 318 -7.44 -9.21 2.91
N LEU A 319 -6.40 -8.96 3.71
CA LEU A 319 -5.38 -7.91 3.52
C LEU A 319 -5.92 -6.47 3.67
N ASN A 320 -7.11 -6.29 4.24
CA ASN A 320 -7.75 -5.00 4.38
C ASN A 320 -7.40 -4.36 5.74
N PRO A 321 -6.60 -3.27 5.76
CA PRO A 321 -6.29 -2.56 7.01
C PRO A 321 -7.45 -1.66 7.49
N LEU A 322 -8.51 -1.52 6.70
CA LEU A 322 -9.68 -0.67 7.01
C LEU A 322 -10.90 -1.50 7.43
N ALA A 323 -10.75 -2.82 7.59
CA ALA A 323 -11.87 -3.73 7.84
C ALA A 323 -12.71 -3.32 9.06
N ARG A 324 -12.06 -2.86 10.14
CA ARG A 324 -12.74 -2.42 11.36
C ARG A 324 -13.54 -1.14 11.17
N LEU A 325 -13.08 -0.21 10.32
CA LEU A 325 -13.73 1.10 10.12
C LEU A 325 -15.12 0.97 9.50
N PHE A 326 -15.30 -0.01 8.62
CA PHE A 326 -16.54 -0.20 7.86
C PHE A 326 -17.30 -1.47 8.26
N SER A 327 -16.89 -2.13 9.35
CA SER A 327 -17.52 -3.38 9.80
C SER A 327 -18.97 -3.21 10.29
N SER A 328 -19.33 -2.00 10.72
CA SER A 328 -20.65 -1.62 11.24
C SER A 328 -21.54 -0.86 10.25
N VAL A 329 -21.02 -0.50 9.07
CA VAL A 329 -21.74 0.24 8.02
C VAL A 329 -22.60 -0.70 7.19
#